data_AF-A0A848TRB3-F1
#
_entry.id   AF-A0A848TRB3-F1
#
_cell.length_a   1.000
_cell.length_b   1.000
_cell.length_c   1.000
_cell.angle_alpha   90.00
_cell.angle_beta   90.00
_cell.angle_gamma   90.00
#
_symmetry.space_group_name_H-M   'P 1'
#
loop_
_entity.id
_entity.type
_entity.pdbx_description
1 polymer ?
#
loop_
_entity_poly.entity_id
_entity_poly.type
_entity_poly.pdbx_seq_one_letter_code
_entity_poly.pdbx_strand_id
1 'polypeptide(L)' 'YGVWIMRAVSDDGVEKLLVTARTRTTYNDIKIREFKTITGVVSFLIGIGFSHADVPLEEGQRTAHKLTTSDKGGSD' A
#
# COMPACT_ATOMS: atom_id res chain seq x y z
N TYR A 1 -7.88 16.22 6.11
CA TYR A 1 -7.05 16.07 4.89
C TYR A 1 -5.71 15.51 5.35
N GLY A 2 -5.28 14.36 4.81
CA GLY A 2 -4.05 13.68 5.23
C GLY A 2 -3.29 13.16 4.02
N VAL A 3 -2.02 12.82 4.21
CA VAL A 3 -1.18 12.20 3.19
C VAL A 3 -0.75 10.83 3.72
N TRP A 4 -1.08 9.79 2.96
CA TRP A 4 -0.65 8.43 3.25
C TRP A 4 0.38 7.97 2.23
N ILE A 5 1.33 7.16 2.69
CA ILE A 5 2.31 6.46 1.86
C ILE A 5 2.19 4.97 2.11
N MET A 6 2.52 4.15 1.12
CA MET A 6 2.48 2.70 1.26
C MET A 6 3.88 2.14 1.40
N ARG A 7 4.01 1.16 2.30
CA ARG A 7 5.24 0.38 2.50
C ARG A 7 4.91 -1.09 2.39
N ALA A 8 5.70 -1.83 1.62
CA ALA A 8 5.73 -3.28 1.68
C ALA A 8 6.73 -3.69 2.76
N VAL A 9 6.33 -4.58 3.65
CA VAL A 9 7.18 -5.11 4.72
C VAL A 9 7.31 -6.61 4.48
N SER A 10 8.54 -7.12 4.35
CA SER A 10 8.79 -8.56 4.28
C SER A 10 8.79 -9.19 5.67
N ASP A 11 8.75 -10.52 5.74
CA ASP A 11 8.70 -11.26 7.01
C ASP A 11 9.97 -11.06 7.88
N ASP A 12 11.09 -10.62 7.28
CA ASP A 12 12.33 -10.21 7.96
C ASP A 12 12.32 -8.74 8.43
N GLY A 13 11.22 -8.01 8.20
CA GLY A 13 11.04 -6.62 8.61
C GLY A 13 11.62 -5.59 7.63
N VAL A 14 12.12 -5.98 6.45
CA VAL A 14 12.62 -5.01 5.46
C VAL A 14 11.45 -4.23 4.84
N GLU A 15 11.53 -2.91 4.93
CA GLU A 15 10.52 -2.01 4.36
C GLU A 15 10.94 -1.45 2.99
N LYS A 16 9.99 -1.44 2.04
CA LYS A 16 10.15 -0.78 0.73
C LYS A 16 8.99 0.17 0.46
N LEU A 17 9.31 1.37 -0.01
CA LEU A 17 8.32 2.40 -0.34
C LEU A 17 7.68 2.15 -1.71
N LEU A 18 6.37 2.34 -1.78
CA LEU A 18 5.68 2.43 -3.06
C LEU A 18 6.05 3.76 -3.74
N VAL A 19 6.47 3.68 -4.99
CA VAL A 19 6.91 4.82 -5.79
C VAL A 19 6.05 4.94 -7.05
N THR A 20 5.96 6.13 -7.61
CA THR A 20 5.40 6.31 -8.96
C THR A 20 6.42 5.84 -9.99
N ALA A 21 5.96 5.34 -11.14
CA ALA A 21 6.86 4.96 -12.23
C ALA A 21 7.80 6.13 -12.61
N ARG A 22 9.05 5.81 -12.98
CA ARG A 22 10.07 6.80 -13.37
C ARG A 22 9.58 7.61 -14.58
N THR A 23 9.57 8.94 -14.48
CA THR A 23 9.41 9.82 -15.64
C THR A 23 10.66 9.69 -16.50
N ARG A 24 10.56 8.94 -17.60
CA ARG A 24 11.67 8.65 -18.52
C ARG A 24 11.97 9.84 -19.43
N THR A 25 12.25 11.01 -18.87
CA THR A 25 12.80 12.16 -19.61
C THR A 25 13.61 13.01 -18.65
N THR A 26 14.91 13.06 -18.90
CA THR A 26 15.94 13.98 -18.37
C THR A 26 16.32 13.94 -16.89
N TYR A 27 15.47 13.52 -15.95
CA TYR A 27 15.84 13.36 -14.54
C TYR A 27 15.32 12.04 -13.99
N ASN A 28 16.22 11.22 -13.45
CA ASN A 28 15.94 9.87 -12.96
C ASN A 28 15.29 9.90 -11.56
N ASP A 29 14.29 10.76 -11.39
CA ASP A 29 13.69 11.05 -10.09
C ASP A 29 12.69 9.96 -9.71
N ILE A 30 13.03 9.19 -8.67
CA ILE A 30 12.11 8.28 -8.01
C ILE A 30 11.30 9.11 -7.01
N LYS A 31 9.97 9.14 -7.17
CA LYS A 31 9.06 9.85 -6.25
C LYS A 31 8.20 8.86 -5.49
N ILE A 32 8.08 9.09 -4.18
CA ILE A 32 7.19 8.31 -3.30
C ILE A 32 5.75 8.55 -3.75
N ARG A 33 4.96 7.47 -3.81
CA ARG A 33 3.53 7.58 -4.11
C ARG A 33 2.78 8.03 -2.86
N GLU A 34 2.23 9.24 -2.94
CA GLU A 34 1.37 9.81 -1.92
C GLU A 34 -0.12 9.63 -2.28
N PHE A 35 -0.93 9.29 -1.30
CA PHE A 35 -2.39 9.27 -1.39
C PHE A 35 -2.93 10.43 -0.57
N LYS A 36 -3.65 11.36 -1.21
CA LYS A 36 -4.19 12.56 -0.56
C LYS A 36 -5.64 12.40 -0.07
N THR A 37 -6.24 11.24 -0.34
CA THR A 37 -7.61 10.92 0.03
C THR A 37 -7.70 9.50 0.59
N ILE A 38 -8.56 9.31 1.59
CA ILE A 38 -8.89 7.99 2.14
C ILE A 38 -9.44 7.09 1.03
N THR A 39 -10.27 7.64 0.14
CA THR A 39 -10.79 6.92 -1.04
C THR A 39 -9.67 6.41 -1.94
N GLY A 40 -8.58 7.16 -2.13
CA GLY A 40 -7.43 6.73 -2.92
C GLY A 40 -6.68 5.57 -2.26
N VAL A 41 -6.56 5.58 -0.93
CA VAL A 41 -5.99 4.47 -0.14
C VAL A 41 -6.84 3.22 -0.27
N VAL A 42 -8.14 3.33 -0.03
CA VAL A 42 -9.08 2.20 -0.08
C VAL A 42 -9.14 1.60 -1.48
N SER A 43 -9.25 2.42 -2.53
CA SER A 43 -9.23 1.94 -3.92
C SER A 43 -7.94 1.21 -4.27
N PHE A 44 -6.80 1.65 -3.74
CA PHE A 44 -5.52 0.95 -3.94
C PHE A 44 -5.50 -0.41 -3.26
N LEU A 45 -5.95 -0.51 -2.01
CA LEU A 45 -6.01 -1.76 -1.25
C LEU A 45 -6.94 -2.79 -1.90
N ILE A 46 -8.12 -2.36 -2.37
CA ILE A 46 -9.04 -3.20 -3.15
C ILE A 46 -8.34 -3.70 -4.42
N GLY A 47 -7.64 -2.82 -5.14
CA GLY A 47 -6.96 -3.15 -6.39
C GLY A 47 -5.86 -4.21 -6.27
N ILE A 48 -5.29 -4.41 -5.08
CA ILE A 48 -4.28 -5.45 -4.80
C ILE A 48 -4.86 -6.67 -4.05
N GLY A 49 -6.17 -6.72 -3.82
CA GLY A 49 -6.88 -7.90 -3.32
C GLY A 49 -7.24 -7.89 -1.84
N PHE A 50 -7.09 -6.77 -1.12
CA PHE A 50 -7.57 -6.68 0.26
C PHE A 50 -9.09 -6.54 0.30
N SER A 51 -9.73 -7.28 1.20
CA SER A 51 -11.19 -7.20 1.46
C SER A 51 -11.55 -6.22 2.57
N HIS A 52 -10.56 -5.77 3.35
CA HIS A 52 -10.72 -4.80 4.43
C HIS A 52 -9.59 -3.78 4.41
N ALA A 53 -9.87 -2.57 4.87
CA ALA A 53 -8.91 -1.48 4.98
C ALA A 53 -9.11 -0.78 6.32
N ASP A 54 -8.02 -0.57 7.04
CA ASP A 54 -7.96 0.28 8.22
C ASP A 54 -6.93 1.39 7.96
N VAL A 55 -7.40 2.63 8.06
CA VAL A 55 -6.65 3.82 7.65
C VAL A 55 -6.47 4.72 8.88
N PRO A 56 -5.23 4.88 9.37
CA PRO A 56 -4.98 5.75 10.52
C PRO A 56 -5.32 7.20 10.17
N LEU A 57 -6.05 7.86 11.07
CA LEU A 57 -6.50 9.25 10.90
C LEU A 57 -5.58 10.28 11.55
N GLU A 58 -4.74 9.84 12.50
CA GLU A 58 -3.77 10.69 13.20
C GLU A 58 -2.38 10.58 12.56
N GLU A 59 -1.65 11.69 12.54
CA GLU A 59 -0.30 11.72 11.98
C GLU A 59 0.67 10.85 12.78
N GLY A 60 1.58 10.17 12.07
CA GLY A 60 2.57 9.27 12.66
C GLY A 60 2.07 7.84 12.93
N GLN A 61 0.76 7.62 12.97
CA GLN A 61 0.18 6.29 13.11
C GLN A 61 0.37 5.43 11.87
N ARG A 62 0.40 4.11 12.07
CA ARG A 62 0.61 3.11 11.00
C ARG A 62 -0.28 1.90 11.26
N THR A 63 -0.85 1.37 10.18
CA THR A 63 -1.58 0.10 10.19
C THR A 63 -0.95 -0.85 9.18
N ALA A 64 -0.82 -2.12 9.54
CA ALA A 64 -0.33 -3.18 8.66
C ALA A 64 -1.50 -4.01 8.13
N HIS A 65 -1.41 -4.44 6.87
CA HIS A 65 -2.37 -5.36 6.26
C HIS A 65 -1.61 -6.55 5.69
N LYS A 66 -2.13 -7.76 5.94
CA LYS A 66 -1.60 -9.01 5.38
C LYS A 66 -2.73 -9.73 4.64
N LEU A 67 -2.51 -10.07 3.38
CA LEU A 67 -3.45 -10.93 2.66
C LEU A 67 -3.40 -12.31 3.34
N THR A 68 -4.54 -12.75 3.86
CA THR A 68 -4.68 -14.16 4.23
C THR A 68 -4.79 -14.92 2.92
N THR A 69 -3.91 -15.90 2.70
CA THR A 69 -4.18 -16.94 1.71
C THR A 69 -5.44 -17.63 2.21
N SER A 70 -6.60 -17.29 1.64
CA SER A 70 -7.75 -18.17 1.79
C SER A 70 -7.33 -19.48 1.17
N ASP A 71 -7.23 -20.53 1.99
CA ASP A 71 -7.26 -21.90 1.49
C ASP A 71 -8.54 -21.99 0.66
N LYS A 72 -8.41 -21.87 -0.67
CA LYS A 72 -9.35 -22.48 -1.57
C LYS A 72 -9.23 -23.96 -1.26
N GLY A 73 -10.08 -24.43 -0.35
CA GLY A 73 -10.19 -25.83 0.00
C GLY A 73 -10.26 -26.62 -1.30
N GLY A 74 -9.23 -27.45 -1.50
CA GLY A 74 -9.32 -28.55 -2.45
C GLY A 74 -10.49 -29.41 -2.03
N SER A 75 -11.58 -29.32 -2.78
CA SER A 75 -12.59 -30.36 -2.83
C SER A 75 -12.39 -31.04 -4.18
N ASP A 76 -11.70 -32.17 -4.16
CA ASP A 76 -11.80 -33.28 -5.10
C ASP A 76 -12.00 -34.56 -4.26
#